data_AF-A0A355S089-F1
#
_entry.id   AF-A0A355S089-F1
#
_cell.length_a   1.000
_cell.length_b   1.000
_cell.length_c   1.000
_cell.angle_alpha   90.00
_cell.angle_beta   90.00
_cell.angle_gamma   90.00
#
_symmetry.space_group_name_H-M   'P 1'
#
loop_
_entity.id
_entity.type
_entity.pdbx_description
1 polymer ?
#
loop_
_entity_poly.entity_id
_entity_poly.type
_entity_poly.pdbx_seq_one_letter_code
_entity_poly.pdbx_strand_id
1 'polypeptide(L)' 'TGAVRNFVMNDKCAAGTGRFLEMMARALGISLDEMSTLGLKWKEDIVITSMCTVFAESEVVSLIA' A
#
# COMPACT_ATOMS: atom_id res chain seq x y z
N THR A 1 28.13 9.31 -21.65
CA THR A 1 26.77 9.55 -21.12
C THR A 1 26.19 8.21 -20.71
N GLY A 2 26.16 7.91 -19.41
CA GLY A 2 25.62 6.65 -18.92
C GLY A 2 24.12 6.79 -18.68
N ALA A 3 23.30 6.34 -19.63
CA ALA A 3 21.86 6.26 -19.42
C ALA A 3 21.54 4.96 -18.69
N VAL A 4 20.81 5.06 -17.58
CA VAL A 4 20.32 3.90 -16.82
C VAL A 4 19.38 3.11 -17.73
N ARG A 5 19.77 1.87 -18.09
CA ARG A 5 19.00 1.00 -18.99
C ARG A 5 17.85 0.25 -18.31
N ASN A 6 17.99 -0.04 -17.01
CA ASN A 6 17.01 -0.80 -16.24
C ASN A 6 16.85 -0.17 -14.86
N PHE A 7 15.68 0.39 -14.60
CA PHE A 7 15.25 0.75 -13.26
C PHE A 7 14.41 -0.40 -12.71
N VAL A 8 14.95 -1.13 -11.74
CA VAL A 8 14.21 -2.15 -11.00
C VAL A 8 13.85 -1.54 -9.67
N MET A 9 12.55 -1.28 -9.48
CA MET A 9 12.02 -0.73 -8.23
C MET A 9 12.23 -1.78 -7.14
N ASN A 10 13.05 -1.46 -6.14
CA ASN A 10 13.30 -2.38 -5.04
C ASN A 10 12.10 -2.35 -4.09
N ASP A 11 11.37 -3.46 -4.03
CA ASP A 11 10.20 -3.64 -3.17
C ASP A 11 10.51 -3.40 -1.67
N LYS A 12 11.78 -3.42 -1.26
CA LYS A 12 12.21 -3.10 0.12
C LYS A 12 12.17 -1.62 0.48
N CYS A 13 12.04 -0.69 -0.48
CA CYS A 13 12.08 0.76 -0.22
C CYS A 13 11.05 1.52 -1.08
N ALA A 14 9.86 0.95 -1.26
CA ALA A 14 8.77 1.59 -2.00
C ALA A 14 7.94 2.57 -1.13
N ALA A 15 8.57 3.20 -0.12
CA ALA A 15 7.91 4.07 0.86
C ALA A 15 7.31 5.36 0.25
N GLY A 16 7.55 5.65 -1.04
CA GLY A 16 7.10 6.90 -1.68
C GLY A 16 6.50 6.77 -3.09
N THR A 17 6.34 5.57 -3.64
CA THR A 17 5.87 5.39 -5.04
C THR A 17 4.38 5.07 -5.17
N GLY A 18 3.64 5.02 -4.05
CA GLY A 18 2.22 4.64 -4.05
C GLY A 18 1.96 3.13 -4.10
N ARG A 19 3.03 2.30 -4.20
CA ARG A 19 2.93 0.83 -4.23
C ARG A 19 2.25 0.24 -2.98
N PHE A 20 2.42 0.90 -1.84
CA PHE A 20 1.70 0.56 -0.62
C PHE A 20 0.19 0.54 -0.84
N LEU A 21 -0.36 1.61 -1.43
CA LEU A 21 -1.79 1.75 -1.68
C LEU A 21 -2.30 0.68 -2.67
N GLU A 22 -1.53 0.36 -3.72
CA GLU A 22 -1.88 -0.71 -4.65
C GLU A 22 -1.91 -2.10 -4.00
N MET A 23 -1.04 -2.34 -3.02
CA MET A 23 -1.02 -3.61 -2.29
C MET A 23 -2.18 -3.69 -1.30
N MET A 24 -2.47 -2.61 -0.58
CA MET A 24 -3.60 -2.57 0.35
C MET A 24 -4.95 -2.70 -0.38
N ALA A 25 -5.12 -2.04 -1.53
CA ALA A 25 -6.33 -2.17 -2.35
C ALA A 25 -6.53 -3.64 -2.79
N ARG A 26 -5.46 -4.31 -3.22
CA ARG A 26 -5.50 -5.74 -3.57
C ARG A 26 -5.81 -6.64 -2.37
N ALA A 27 -5.22 -6.38 -1.20
CA ALA A 27 -5.50 -7.14 0.03
C ALA A 27 -6.99 -7.00 0.44
N LEU A 28 -7.57 -5.82 0.23
CA LEU A 28 -8.98 -5.52 0.45
C LEU A 28 -9.91 -6.02 -0.66
N GLY A 29 -9.37 -6.56 -1.76
CA GLY A 29 -10.15 -7.04 -2.90
C GLY A 29 -10.87 -5.95 -3.70
N ILE A 30 -10.41 -4.70 -3.61
CA ILE A 30 -11.01 -3.54 -4.28
C ILE A 30 -10.01 -2.87 -5.22
N SER A 31 -10.51 -2.05 -6.15
CA SER A 31 -9.64 -1.20 -6.98
C SER A 31 -9.08 -0.02 -6.17
N LEU A 32 -7.99 0.57 -6.68
CA LEU A 32 -7.38 1.76 -6.07
C LEU A 32 -8.34 2.96 -6.07
N ASP A 33 -9.15 3.12 -7.13
CA ASP A 33 -10.15 4.18 -7.25
C ASP A 33 -11.31 4.02 -6.24
N GLU A 34 -11.76 2.79 -6.04
CA GLU A 34 -12.74 2.45 -5.00
C GLU A 34 -12.17 2.71 -3.61
N MET A 35 -10.91 2.31 -3.36
CA MET A 35 -10.23 2.56 -2.09
C MET A 35 -10.13 4.06 -1.79
N SER A 36 -9.83 4.89 -2.79
CA SER A 36 -9.81 6.35 -2.63
C SER A 36 -11.20 6.88 -2.26
N THR A 37 -12.25 6.44 -2.95
CA THR A 37 -13.63 6.89 -2.71
C THR A 37 -14.16 6.43 -1.35
N LEU A 38 -13.83 5.20 -0.93
CA LEU A 38 -14.22 4.64 0.36
C LEU A 38 -13.44 5.30 1.50
N GLY A 39 -12.15 5.56 1.31
CA GLY A 39 -11.31 6.27 2.28
C GLY A 39 -11.83 7.68 2.59
N LEU A 40 -12.42 8.37 1.62
CA LEU A 40 -13.05 9.69 1.84
C LEU A 40 -14.33 9.64 2.70
N LYS A 41 -15.01 8.49 2.75
CA LYS A 41 -16.23 8.29 3.56
C LYS A 41 -15.93 7.71 4.94
N TRP A 42 -14.71 7.25 5.15
CA TRP A 42 -14.27 6.65 6.40
C TRP A 42 -14.18 7.71 7.51
N LYS A 43 -14.59 7.36 8.73
CA LYS A 43 -14.76 8.30 9.85
C LYS A 43 -13.94 7.97 11.08
N GLU A 44 -13.21 6.88 11.06
CA GLU A 44 -12.41 6.43 12.20
C GLU A 44 -10.94 6.34 11.79
N ASP A 45 -10.00 6.59 12.69
CA ASP A 45 -8.60 6.41 12.35
C ASP A 45 -8.15 5.00 12.75
N ILE A 46 -7.54 4.29 11.81
CA ILE A 46 -6.89 3.01 12.05
C ILE A 46 -5.38 3.25 12.02
N VAL A 47 -4.69 2.86 13.10
CA VAL A 47 -3.23 2.99 13.19
C VAL A 47 -2.59 1.71 12.66
N ILE A 48 -1.78 1.84 11.61
CA ILE A 48 -0.89 0.77 11.13
C ILE A 48 0.49 1.05 11.69
N THR A 49 1.03 0.09 12.44
CA THR A 49 2.29 0.27 13.19
C THR A 49 3.53 -0.04 12.36
N SER A 50 3.39 -0.89 11.33
CA SER A 50 4.49 -1.26 10.45
C SER A 50 4.77 -0.25 9.34
N MET A 51 6.02 0.24 9.30
CA MET A 51 6.54 1.04 8.17
C MET A 51 6.82 0.21 6.91
N CYS A 52 7.05 -1.10 7.05
CA CYS A 52 7.29 -1.99 5.91
C CYS A 52 5.96 -2.47 5.34
N THR A 53 5.73 -2.26 4.04
CA THR A 53 4.50 -2.67 3.33
C THR A 53 4.14 -4.14 3.53
N VAL A 54 5.15 -5.02 3.61
CA VAL A 54 4.95 -6.47 3.82
C VAL A 54 4.35 -6.77 5.20
N PHE A 55 4.82 -6.08 6.24
CA PHE A 55 4.30 -6.27 7.60
C PHE A 55 2.94 -5.55 7.78
N ALA A 56 2.78 -4.38 7.15
CA ALA A 56 1.52 -3.65 7.15
C ALA A 56 0.38 -4.45 6.49
N GLU A 57 0.67 -5.23 5.44
CA GLU A 57 -0.32 -6.13 4.83
C GLU A 57 -0.85 -7.16 5.83
N SER A 58 0.03 -7.74 6.65
CA SER A 58 -0.37 -8.71 7.68
C SER A 58 -1.24 -8.06 8.77
N GLU A 59 -0.93 -6.81 9.17
CA GLU A 59 -1.77 -6.03 10.09
C GLU A 59 -3.16 -5.77 9.49
N VAL A 60 -3.23 -5.35 8.23
CA VAL A 60 -4.52 -5.12 7.54
C VAL A 60 -5.36 -6.39 7.49
N VAL A 61 -4.77 -7.52 7.12
CA VAL A 61 -5.49 -8.81 7.10
C VAL A 61 -6.00 -9.17 8.50
N SER A 62 -5.21 -8.93 9.55
CA SER A 62 -5.63 -9.17 10.93
C SER A 62 -6.77 -8.26 11.40
N LEU A 63 -6.96 -7.09 10.79
CA LEU A 63 -8.06 -6.18 11.12
C LEU A 63 -9.37 -6.53 10.38
N ILE A 64 -9.29 -7.33 9.31
CA ILE A 64 -10.43 -7.76 8.49
C ILE A 64 -10.97 -9.13 8.97
N ALA A 65 -10.10 -9.97 9.54
CA ALA A 65 -10.45 -11.28 10.10
C ALA A 65 -11.25 -11.18 11.40
#